data_AF-A0A7S3EL69-F1
#
_entry.id   AF-A0A7S3EL69-F1
#
_cell.length_a   1.000
_cell.length_b   1.000
_cell.length_c   1.000
_cell.angle_alpha   90.00
_cell.angle_beta   90.00
_cell.angle_gamma   90.00
#
_symmetry.space_group_name_H-M   'P 1'
#
loop_
_entity.id
_entity.type
_entity.pdbx_description
1 polymer ?
#
loop_
_entity_poly.entity_id
_entity_poly.type
_entity_poly.pdbx_seq_one_letter_code
_entity_poly.pdbx_strand_id
1 'polypeptide(L)'
;MAVERVTDTIALFDVDGTLTAPRKKITPEMKEFLLDLGKRVVIGVVGGSDLSKQKEQLGDDVFDVFDYSFSENGLLAYKGHEMLAVQSISNYLGEDKLKQFINYCLKYIAGLDIPVKRGTFIEFRKGMLNVSPVGRNCSQEERDAYEVYDLEYKVRRHTTTLRSRHFSPTSQLLAIPESTL
;
A
#
# COMPACT_ATOMS: atom_id res chain seq x y z
N MET A 1 0.50 9.42 41.85
CA MET A 1 -0.54 10.21 41.17
C MET A 1 -0.80 9.55 39.83
N ALA A 2 -2.06 9.26 39.48
CA ALA A 2 -2.36 8.78 38.13
C ALA A 2 -2.02 9.91 37.16
N VAL A 3 -1.17 9.63 36.17
CA VAL A 3 -0.88 10.57 35.11
C VAL A 3 -2.12 10.61 34.23
N GLU A 4 -2.76 11.78 34.14
CA GLU A 4 -3.92 11.96 33.28
C GLU A 4 -3.53 11.70 31.83
N ARG A 5 -4.35 10.92 31.13
CA ARG A 5 -4.12 10.56 29.74
C ARG A 5 -4.42 11.76 28.84
N VAL A 6 -3.43 12.20 28.07
CA VAL A 6 -3.56 13.27 27.07
C VAL A 6 -4.36 12.75 25.88
N THR A 7 -5.47 13.40 25.55
CA THR A 7 -6.43 12.94 24.52
C THR A 7 -6.50 13.81 23.27
N ASP A 8 -5.90 15.00 23.30
CA ASP A 8 -5.79 15.95 22.17
C ASP A 8 -4.50 15.76 21.36
N THR A 9 -3.61 14.87 21.82
CA THR A 9 -2.35 14.52 21.17
C THR A 9 -2.35 13.05 20.81
N ILE A 10 -1.86 12.71 19.62
CA ILE A 10 -1.68 11.33 19.16
C ILE A 10 -0.24 11.08 18.73
N ALA A 11 0.32 9.93 19.14
CA ALA A 11 1.56 9.40 18.59
C ALA A 11 1.23 8.32 17.54
N LEU A 12 1.61 8.58 16.28
CA LEU A 12 1.43 7.64 15.17
C LEU A 12 2.75 6.98 14.82
N PHE A 13 2.74 5.66 14.70
CA PHE A 13 3.92 4.86 14.42
C PHE A 13 3.78 4.11 13.11
N ASP A 14 4.84 4.12 12.29
CA ASP A 14 5.00 3.12 11.23
C ASP A 14 5.31 1.74 11.83
N VAL A 15 5.17 0.68 11.05
CA VAL A 15 5.38 -0.71 11.51
C VAL A 15 6.83 -1.15 11.29
N ASP A 16 7.18 -1.44 10.03
CA ASP A 16 8.45 -2.05 9.64
C ASP A 16 9.61 -1.05 9.78
N GLY A 17 10.63 -1.40 10.55
CA GLY A 17 11.79 -0.54 10.81
C GLY A 17 11.54 0.56 11.85
N THR A 18 10.31 0.69 12.37
CA THR A 18 9.95 1.64 13.43
C THR A 18 9.57 0.91 14.72
N LEU A 19 8.47 0.15 14.71
CA LEU A 19 8.04 -0.66 15.87
C LEU A 19 8.66 -2.05 15.88
N THR A 20 8.99 -2.57 14.70
CA THR A 20 9.62 -3.88 14.55
C THR A 20 10.89 -3.76 13.72
N ALA A 21 11.83 -4.68 13.90
CA ALA A 21 12.86 -4.87 12.90
C ALA A 21 12.21 -5.32 11.57
N PRO A 22 12.75 -4.96 10.40
CA PRO A 22 12.12 -5.25 9.11
C PRO A 22 11.70 -6.72 8.96
N ARG A 23 10.41 -6.95 8.68
CA ARG A 23 9.78 -8.28 8.50
C ARG A 23 9.87 -9.19 9.73
N LYS A 24 10.08 -8.62 10.92
CA LYS A 24 10.09 -9.37 12.19
C LYS A 24 8.89 -8.99 13.06
N LYS A 25 8.65 -9.79 14.09
CA LYS A 25 7.66 -9.52 15.13
C LYS A 25 8.18 -8.47 16.10
N ILE A 26 7.24 -7.76 16.72
CA ILE A 26 7.50 -6.83 17.82
C ILE A 26 8.15 -7.56 18.99
N THR A 27 9.09 -6.90 19.66
CA THR A 27 9.71 -7.46 20.86
C THR A 27 8.81 -7.23 22.08
N PRO A 28 8.90 -8.06 23.12
CA PRO A 28 8.18 -7.83 24.38
C PRO A 28 8.47 -6.46 24.97
N GLU A 29 9.72 -5.97 24.91
CA GLU A 29 10.07 -4.67 25.48
C GLU A 29 9.38 -3.51 24.76
N MET A 30 9.33 -3.55 23.42
CA MET A 30 8.63 -2.52 22.64
C MET A 30 7.12 -2.58 22.90
N LYS A 31 6.55 -3.78 23.03
CA LYS A 31 5.12 -3.94 23.33
C LYS A 31 4.76 -3.39 24.71
N GLU A 32 5.59 -3.66 25.72
CA GLU A 32 5.42 -3.12 27.07
C GLU A 32 5.52 -1.58 27.07
N PHE A 33 6.49 -1.04 26.34
CA PHE A 33 6.62 0.41 26.14
C PHE A 33 5.36 1.04 25.53
N LEU A 34 4.79 0.42 24.49
CA LEU A 34 3.57 0.91 23.84
C LEU A 34 2.36 0.87 24.79
N LEU A 35 2.21 -0.20 25.59
CA LEU A 35 1.15 -0.30 26.59
C LEU A 35 1.29 0.80 27.66
N ASP A 36 2.50 1.10 28.09
CA ASP A 36 2.77 2.17 29.05
C ASP A 36 2.59 3.57 28.46
N LEU A 37 2.94 3.75 27.18
CA LEU A 37 2.70 4.98 26.45
C LEU A 37 1.20 5.21 26.22
N GLY A 38 0.45 4.15 25.87
CA GLY A 38 -1.00 4.19 25.66
C GLY A 38 -1.77 4.64 26.90
N LYS A 39 -1.25 4.41 28.11
CA LYS A 39 -1.83 4.96 29.36
C LYS A 39 -1.70 6.47 29.47
N ARG A 40 -0.78 7.10 28.72
CA ARG A 40 -0.42 8.52 28.84
C ARG A 40 -0.88 9.37 27.65
N VAL A 41 -0.92 8.80 26.46
CA VAL A 41 -1.32 9.49 25.22
C VAL A 41 -2.13 8.55 24.34
N VAL A 42 -2.91 9.10 23.42
CA VAL A 42 -3.53 8.32 22.34
C VAL A 42 -2.41 7.81 21.43
N ILE A 43 -2.42 6.51 21.13
CA ILE A 43 -1.45 5.91 20.21
C ILE A 43 -2.16 5.27 19.04
N GLY A 44 -1.54 5.37 17.87
CA GLY A 44 -2.02 4.71 16.67
C GLY A 44 -0.87 4.16 15.85
N VAL A 45 -1.22 3.21 15.00
CA VAL A 45 -0.27 2.56 14.09
C VAL A 45 -0.76 2.71 12.67
N VAL A 46 0.15 3.00 11.74
CA VAL A 46 -0.11 3.13 10.31
C VAL A 46 0.89 2.29 9.54
N GLY A 47 0.42 1.55 8.55
CA GLY A 47 1.29 0.74 7.69
C GLY A 47 0.72 0.57 6.30
N GLY A 48 1.61 0.44 5.30
CA GLY A 48 1.21 0.20 3.91
C GLY A 48 0.74 -1.24 3.63
N SER A 49 1.01 -2.16 4.55
CA SER A 49 0.59 -3.56 4.47
C SER A 49 -0.88 -3.75 4.87
N ASP A 50 -1.45 -4.89 4.50
CA ASP A 50 -2.77 -5.31 4.97
C ASP A 50 -2.78 -5.60 6.48
N LEU A 51 -3.99 -5.71 7.04
CA LEU A 51 -4.20 -5.97 8.47
C LEU A 51 -3.62 -7.32 8.91
N SER A 52 -3.61 -8.34 8.04
CA SER A 52 -3.08 -9.67 8.37
C SER A 52 -1.59 -9.62 8.66
N LYS A 53 -0.82 -8.92 7.81
CA LYS A 53 0.61 -8.69 8.04
C LYS A 53 0.87 -7.82 9.27
N GLN A 54 0.05 -6.80 9.47
CA GLN A 54 0.16 -5.96 10.66
C GLN A 54 -0.04 -6.78 11.94
N LYS A 55 -1.02 -7.70 11.98
CA LYS A 55 -1.23 -8.64 13.08
C LYS A 55 -0.10 -9.65 13.23
N GLU A 56 0.45 -10.14 12.12
CA GLU A 56 1.62 -11.05 12.16
C GLU A 56 2.80 -10.40 12.92
N GLN A 57 3.02 -9.10 12.68
CA GLN A 57 4.14 -8.37 13.27
C GLN A 57 3.85 -7.85 14.68
N LEU A 58 2.66 -7.29 14.93
CA LEU A 58 2.34 -6.59 16.18
C LEU A 58 1.56 -7.45 17.18
N GLY A 59 1.02 -8.59 16.73
CA GLY A 59 0.13 -9.45 17.50
C GLY A 59 -1.34 -9.28 17.12
N ASP A 60 -2.14 -10.29 17.45
CA ASP A 60 -3.59 -10.28 17.21
C ASP A 60 -4.34 -9.25 18.06
N ASP A 61 -3.75 -8.83 19.17
CA ASP A 61 -4.23 -7.82 20.12
C ASP A 61 -3.90 -6.38 19.70
N VAL A 62 -3.61 -6.14 18.40
CA VAL A 62 -3.33 -4.80 17.86
C VAL A 62 -4.43 -3.78 18.20
N PHE A 63 -5.69 -4.22 18.27
CA PHE A 63 -6.84 -3.37 18.60
C PHE A 63 -6.98 -3.08 20.10
N ASP A 64 -6.29 -3.85 20.95
CA ASP A 64 -6.23 -3.63 22.40
C ASP A 64 -5.03 -2.77 22.78
N VAL A 65 -3.94 -2.88 22.02
CA VAL A 65 -2.71 -2.09 22.23
C VAL A 65 -2.86 -0.66 21.71
N PHE A 66 -3.44 -0.48 20.51
CA PHE A 66 -3.54 0.83 19.86
C PHE A 66 -4.97 1.35 19.87
N ASP A 67 -5.15 2.65 20.14
CA ASP A 67 -6.47 3.30 20.00
C ASP A 67 -6.88 3.37 18.54
N TYR A 68 -5.94 3.56 17.62
CA TYR A 68 -6.19 3.61 16.19
C TYR A 68 -5.27 2.66 15.42
N SER A 69 -5.84 1.93 14.47
CA SER A 69 -5.09 1.05 13.58
C SER A 69 -5.44 1.34 12.12
N PHE A 70 -4.43 1.74 11.35
CA PHE A 70 -4.55 2.14 9.95
C PHE A 70 -3.75 1.17 9.06
N SER A 71 -4.41 0.16 8.52
CA SER A 71 -3.82 -0.74 7.52
C SER A 71 -3.99 -0.17 6.11
N GLU A 72 -3.12 -0.59 5.19
CA GLU A 72 -3.14 -0.16 3.79
C GLU A 72 -3.13 1.38 3.66
N ASN A 73 -2.29 2.04 4.46
CA ASN A 73 -2.20 3.50 4.59
C ASN A 73 -3.53 4.17 4.99
N GLY A 74 -4.35 3.49 5.80
CA GLY A 74 -5.61 4.02 6.32
C GLY A 74 -6.82 3.76 5.42
N LEU A 75 -6.68 2.99 4.33
CA LEU A 75 -7.83 2.48 3.59
C LEU A 75 -8.65 1.49 4.40
N LEU A 76 -8.05 0.90 5.43
CA LEU A 76 -8.76 0.21 6.49
C LEU A 76 -8.38 0.86 7.82
N ALA A 77 -9.36 1.46 8.48
CA ALA A 77 -9.18 2.20 9.71
C ALA A 77 -10.07 1.65 10.82
N TYR A 78 -9.47 1.41 11.98
CA TYR A 78 -10.14 0.99 13.21
C TYR A 78 -9.85 1.97 14.35
N LYS A 79 -10.83 2.10 15.25
CA LYS A 79 -10.67 2.70 16.57
C LYS A 79 -10.98 1.66 17.64
N GLY A 80 -9.96 1.16 18.33
CA GLY A 80 -10.05 -0.10 19.07
C GLY A 80 -10.58 -1.21 18.16
N HIS A 81 -11.68 -1.85 18.57
CA HIS A 81 -12.34 -2.90 17.79
C HIS A 81 -13.40 -2.40 16.80
N GLU A 82 -13.70 -1.09 16.79
CA GLU A 82 -14.71 -0.50 15.91
C GLU A 82 -14.08 -0.13 14.56
N MET A 83 -14.67 -0.61 13.46
CA MET A 83 -14.25 -0.19 12.12
C MET A 83 -14.77 1.22 11.85
N LEU A 84 -13.85 2.17 11.64
CA LEU A 84 -14.20 3.56 11.30
C LEU A 84 -14.44 3.73 9.81
N ALA A 85 -13.56 3.16 8.99
CA ALA A 85 -13.60 3.33 7.55
C ALA A 85 -13.00 2.13 6.84
N VAL A 86 -13.63 1.77 5.73
CA VAL A 86 -13.06 0.91 4.72
C VAL A 86 -13.24 1.59 3.37
N GLN A 87 -12.16 1.70 2.62
CA GLN A 87 -12.15 2.27 1.29
C GLN A 87 -11.46 1.33 0.32
N SER A 88 -11.92 1.36 -0.93
CA SER A 88 -11.25 0.69 -2.05
C SER A 88 -11.21 1.60 -3.26
N ILE A 89 -10.30 1.33 -4.18
CA ILE A 89 -10.21 2.03 -5.45
C ILE A 89 -11.45 1.81 -6.32
N SER A 90 -12.13 0.66 -6.19
CA SER A 90 -13.42 0.41 -6.84
C SER A 90 -14.55 1.25 -6.28
N ASN A 91 -14.65 1.38 -4.96
CA ASN A 91 -15.65 2.24 -4.33
C ASN A 91 -15.38 3.72 -4.63
N TYR A 92 -14.10 4.13 -4.69
CA TYR A 92 -13.72 5.52 -4.95
C TYR A 92 -13.87 5.94 -6.42
N LEU A 93 -13.37 5.14 -7.37
CA LEU A 93 -13.41 5.49 -8.80
C LEU A 93 -14.70 5.04 -9.50
N GLY A 94 -15.33 3.96 -9.01
CA GLY A 94 -16.42 3.27 -9.68
C GLY A 94 -15.95 2.34 -10.80
N GLU A 95 -16.75 1.29 -11.05
CA GLU A 95 -16.43 0.23 -12.02
C GLU A 95 -16.28 0.74 -13.46
N ASP A 96 -17.05 1.74 -13.88
CA ASP A 96 -16.97 2.23 -15.25
C ASP A 96 -15.62 2.87 -15.57
N LYS A 97 -15.08 3.67 -14.64
CA LYS A 97 -13.74 4.28 -14.80
C LYS A 97 -12.64 3.22 -14.71
N LEU A 98 -12.78 2.25 -13.80
CA LEU A 98 -11.83 1.14 -13.68
C LEU A 98 -11.78 0.29 -14.94
N LYS A 99 -12.92 -0.14 -15.48
CA LYS A 99 -13.00 -0.91 -16.73
C LYS A 99 -12.35 -0.14 -17.88
N GLN A 100 -12.63 1.16 -18.01
CA GLN A 100 -12.02 2.00 -19.05
C GLN A 100 -10.50 2.03 -18.92
N PHE A 101 -9.98 2.24 -17.71
CA PHE A 101 -8.54 2.26 -17.44
C PHE A 101 -7.87 0.90 -17.69
N ILE A 102 -8.46 -0.19 -17.18
CA ILE A 102 -7.95 -1.56 -17.35
C ILE A 102 -7.92 -1.92 -18.84
N ASN A 103 -9.00 -1.67 -19.59
CA ASN A 103 -9.06 -1.93 -21.03
C ASN A 103 -7.99 -1.15 -21.79
N TYR A 104 -7.75 0.09 -21.41
CA TYR A 104 -6.68 0.91 -21.97
C TYR A 104 -5.30 0.30 -21.71
N CYS A 105 -4.99 -0.05 -20.45
CA CYS A 105 -3.73 -0.68 -20.08
C CYS A 105 -3.51 -2.01 -20.82
N LEU A 106 -4.53 -2.86 -20.91
CA LEU A 106 -4.45 -4.13 -21.64
C LEU A 106 -4.17 -3.92 -23.13
N LYS A 107 -4.86 -2.98 -23.78
CA LYS A 107 -4.62 -2.64 -25.19
C LYS A 107 -3.21 -2.11 -25.41
N TYR A 108 -2.76 -1.21 -24.54
CA TYR A 108 -1.41 -0.66 -24.59
C TYR A 108 -0.36 -1.78 -24.47
N ILE A 109 -0.46 -2.61 -23.43
CA ILE A 109 0.48 -3.70 -23.17
C ILE A 109 0.46 -4.75 -24.29
N ALA A 110 -0.71 -5.04 -24.85
CA ALA A 110 -0.82 -5.94 -25.99
C ALA A 110 -0.03 -5.43 -27.20
N GLY A 111 -0.09 -4.13 -27.49
CA GLY A 111 0.60 -3.49 -28.61
C GLY A 111 2.10 -3.22 -28.41
N LEU A 112 2.64 -3.42 -27.20
CA LEU A 112 4.07 -3.23 -26.93
C LEU A 112 4.92 -4.28 -27.64
N ASP A 113 6.02 -3.85 -28.25
CA ASP A 113 7.09 -4.74 -28.70
C ASP A 113 8.25 -4.63 -27.70
N ILE A 114 8.26 -5.52 -26.71
CA ILE A 114 9.30 -5.59 -25.67
C ILE A 114 9.91 -6.98 -25.64
N PRO A 115 11.19 -7.13 -25.22
CA PRO A 115 11.90 -8.40 -25.34
C PRO A 115 11.22 -9.58 -24.63
N VAL A 116 10.53 -9.29 -23.52
CA VAL A 116 9.91 -10.30 -22.65
C VAL A 116 8.53 -9.83 -22.21
N LYS A 117 7.53 -10.71 -22.33
CA LYS A 117 6.22 -10.60 -21.68
C LYS A 117 5.93 -11.88 -20.90
N ARG A 118 5.39 -11.73 -19.70
CA ARG A 118 5.03 -12.85 -18.81
C ARG A 118 3.53 -12.80 -18.51
N GLY A 119 3.17 -12.68 -17.23
CA GLY A 119 1.78 -12.62 -16.78
C GLY A 119 1.64 -11.71 -15.56
N THR A 120 0.40 -11.48 -15.14
CA THR A 120 0.08 -10.51 -14.08
C THR A 120 0.50 -9.10 -14.48
N PHE A 121 -0.03 -8.64 -15.62
CA PHE A 121 0.22 -7.30 -16.16
C PHE A 121 -0.53 -6.20 -15.41
N ILE A 122 -1.69 -6.54 -14.86
CA ILE A 122 -2.51 -5.66 -14.02
C ILE A 122 -2.84 -6.47 -12.76
N GLU A 123 -2.45 -5.94 -11.60
CA GLU A 123 -2.74 -6.52 -10.29
C GLU A 123 -3.64 -5.55 -9.53
N PHE A 124 -4.84 -6.03 -9.19
CA PHE A 124 -5.81 -5.27 -8.41
C PHE A 124 -5.45 -5.34 -6.93
N ARG A 125 -5.24 -4.19 -6.30
CA ARG A 125 -5.11 -4.05 -4.85
C ARG A 125 -6.22 -3.17 -4.33
N LYS A 126 -6.48 -3.23 -3.02
CA LYS A 126 -7.59 -2.48 -2.43
C LYS A 126 -7.48 -0.99 -2.70
N GLY A 127 -6.30 -0.40 -2.60
CA GLY A 127 -6.06 1.03 -2.80
C GLY A 127 -5.59 1.49 -4.17
N MET A 128 -5.15 0.56 -5.01
CA MET A 128 -4.41 0.89 -6.23
C MET A 128 -4.46 -0.24 -7.24
N LEU A 129 -4.16 0.08 -8.49
CA LEU A 129 -3.85 -0.88 -9.53
C LEU A 129 -2.35 -0.85 -9.77
N ASN A 130 -1.68 -1.99 -9.68
CA ASN A 130 -0.30 -2.10 -10.15
C ASN A 130 -0.30 -2.57 -11.60
N VAL A 131 0.42 -1.85 -12.48
CA VAL A 131 0.52 -2.16 -13.91
C VAL A 131 1.98 -2.42 -14.27
N SER A 132 2.29 -3.61 -14.75
CA SER A 132 3.63 -4.04 -15.15
C SER A 132 3.63 -4.50 -16.63
N PRO A 133 4.31 -3.78 -17.55
CA PRO A 133 4.37 -4.19 -18.96
C PRO A 133 5.05 -5.54 -19.20
N VAL A 134 6.13 -5.85 -18.47
CA VAL A 134 6.79 -7.16 -18.50
C VAL A 134 5.94 -8.24 -17.82
N GLY A 135 5.10 -7.85 -16.86
CA GLY A 135 4.28 -8.72 -16.03
C GLY A 135 5.01 -9.17 -14.77
N ARG A 136 4.31 -9.22 -13.62
CA ARG A 136 4.91 -9.56 -12.32
C ARG A 136 5.40 -11.00 -12.18
N ASN A 137 4.99 -11.89 -13.07
CA ASN A 137 5.42 -13.29 -13.06
C ASN A 137 6.79 -13.50 -13.74
N CYS A 138 7.54 -12.44 -14.04
CA CYS A 138 8.89 -12.53 -14.56
C CYS A 138 9.89 -13.00 -13.49
N SER A 139 11.02 -13.58 -13.93
CA SER A 139 12.14 -13.88 -13.04
C SER A 139 12.83 -12.58 -12.58
N GLN A 140 13.72 -12.69 -11.59
CA GLN A 140 14.51 -11.53 -11.16
C GLN A 140 15.45 -11.06 -12.29
N GLU A 141 16.06 -11.99 -13.02
CA GLU A 141 16.94 -11.65 -14.15
C GLU A 141 16.19 -10.93 -15.27
N GLU A 142 14.96 -11.39 -15.57
CA GLU A 142 14.08 -10.73 -16.56
C GLU A 142 13.66 -9.34 -16.11
N ARG A 143 13.44 -9.18 -14.80
CA ARG A 143 13.05 -7.91 -14.17
C ARG A 143 14.19 -6.89 -14.25
N ASP A 144 15.40 -7.30 -13.92
CA ASP A 144 16.60 -6.46 -14.00
C ASP A 144 16.88 -6.07 -15.46
N ALA A 145 16.74 -7.02 -16.39
CA ALA A 145 16.88 -6.72 -17.83
C ALA A 145 15.80 -5.75 -18.33
N TYR A 146 14.55 -5.91 -17.87
CA TYR A 146 13.47 -4.99 -18.19
C TYR A 146 13.70 -3.59 -17.60
N GLU A 147 14.32 -3.47 -16.42
CA GLU A 147 14.67 -2.17 -15.85
C GLU A 147 15.61 -1.37 -16.76
N VAL A 148 16.68 -2.01 -17.22
CA VAL A 148 17.65 -1.40 -18.14
C VAL A 148 16.96 -1.01 -19.44
N TYR A 149 16.16 -1.90 -20.02
CA TYR A 149 15.39 -1.63 -21.23
C TYR A 149 14.40 -0.47 -21.03
N ASP A 150 13.65 -0.44 -19.95
CA ASP A 150 12.69 0.63 -19.67
C ASP A 150 13.37 1.97 -19.41
N LEU A 151 14.57 1.99 -18.83
CA LEU A 151 15.36 3.21 -18.66
C LEU A 151 15.79 3.80 -20.01
N GLU A 152 16.05 2.99 -21.02
CA GLU A 152 16.40 3.44 -22.36
C GLU A 152 15.16 3.85 -23.17
N TYR A 153 14.15 2.97 -23.24
CA TYR A 153 12.99 3.11 -24.13
C TYR A 153 11.76 3.75 -23.46
N LYS A 154 11.81 4.02 -22.15
CA LYS A 154 10.79 4.74 -21.35
C LYS A 154 9.36 4.17 -21.48
N VAL A 155 9.24 2.84 -21.59
CA VAL A 155 7.96 2.14 -21.79
C VAL A 155 6.92 2.49 -20.71
N ARG A 156 7.32 2.56 -19.44
CA ARG A 156 6.45 2.96 -18.31
C ARG A 156 6.12 4.46 -18.30
N ARG A 157 6.95 5.31 -18.90
CA ARG A 157 6.65 6.75 -18.96
C ARG A 157 5.50 7.03 -19.92
N HIS A 158 5.41 6.27 -21.00
CA HIS A 158 4.33 6.38 -21.98
C HIS A 158 2.97 5.99 -21.39
N THR A 159 2.90 4.98 -20.51
CA THR A 159 1.67 4.68 -19.75
C THR A 159 1.28 5.80 -18.80
N THR A 160 2.25 6.39 -18.08
CA THR A 160 2.00 7.48 -17.11
C THR A 160 1.60 8.80 -17.77
N THR A 161 2.16 9.13 -18.94
CA THR A 161 1.89 10.38 -19.68
C THR A 161 0.50 10.37 -20.35
N LEU A 162 -0.03 9.18 -20.68
CA LEU A 162 -1.35 9.04 -21.27
C LEU A 162 -2.46 8.96 -20.19
N ARG A 163 -2.13 8.48 -18.99
CA ARG A 163 -3.00 8.55 -17.80
C ARG A 163 -3.47 9.99 -17.52
N SER A 164 -2.56 10.96 -17.56
CA SER A 164 -2.88 12.38 -17.29
C SER A 164 -3.70 13.05 -18.40
N ARG A 165 -3.74 12.47 -19.61
CA ARG A 165 -4.52 13.00 -20.74
C ARG A 165 -5.95 12.45 -20.78
N HIS A 166 -6.16 11.22 -20.30
CA HIS A 166 -7.47 10.55 -20.36
C HIS A 166 -8.21 10.53 -19.02
N PHE A 167 -7.54 10.77 -17.90
CA PHE A 167 -8.13 10.72 -16.57
C PHE A 167 -7.78 11.99 -15.76
N SER A 168 -8.77 12.52 -15.03
CA SER A 168 -8.69 13.74 -14.20
C SER A 168 -7.47 13.74 -13.25
N PRO A 169 -6.92 14.90 -12.82
CA PRO A 169 -5.88 14.98 -11.78
C PRO A 169 -6.19 14.20 -10.49
N THR A 170 -7.46 13.95 -10.17
CA THR A 170 -7.91 13.11 -9.04
C THR A 170 -7.54 11.63 -9.17
N SER A 171 -6.96 11.20 -10.29
CA SER A 171 -6.62 9.80 -10.61
C SER A 171 -5.24 9.36 -10.11
N GLN A 172 -4.63 10.11 -9.18
CA GLN A 172 -3.31 9.81 -8.60
C GLN A 172 -3.24 8.43 -7.92
N LEU A 173 -4.39 7.84 -7.56
CA LEU A 173 -4.53 6.47 -7.02
C LEU A 173 -4.19 5.35 -8.03
N LEU A 174 -4.12 5.68 -9.33
CA LEU A 174 -3.69 4.75 -10.38
C LEU A 174 -2.17 4.83 -10.56
N ALA A 175 -1.41 4.57 -9.50
CA ALA A 175 0.05 4.62 -9.55
C ALA A 175 0.60 3.47 -10.39
N ILE A 176 1.58 3.78 -11.25
CA ILE A 176 2.55 2.80 -11.75
C ILE A 176 3.81 3.13 -10.94
N PRO A 177 4.03 2.50 -9.77
CA PRO A 177 5.18 2.86 -8.96
C PRO A 177 6.45 2.55 -9.75
N GLU A 178 7.33 3.55 -9.86
CA GLU A 178 8.65 3.39 -10.49
C GLU A 178 9.46 2.27 -9.81
N SER A 179 9.15 2.00 -8.53
CA SER A 179 9.76 0.99 -7.67
C SER A 179 9.10 -0.39 -7.67
N THR A 180 8.07 -0.67 -8.48
CA THR A 180 7.44 -2.02 -8.55
C THR A 180 8.07 -2.96 -9.57
N LEU A 181 9.38 -2.83 -9.69
CA LEU A 181 10.22 -4.02 -9.84
C LEU A 181 10.33 -4.71 -8.47
#